data_AF-A0A926NLR9-F1
#
_entry.id   AF-A0A926NLR9-F1
#
_cell.length_a   1.000
_cell.length_b   1.000
_cell.length_c   1.000
_cell.angle_alpha   90.00
_cell.angle_beta   90.00
_cell.angle_gamma   90.00
#
_symmetry.space_group_name_H-M   'P 1'
#
loop_
_entity.id
_entity.type
_entity.pdbx_description
1 polymer ?
#
loop_
_entity_poly.entity_id
_entity_poly.type
_entity_poly.pdbx_seq_one_letter_code
_entity_poly.pdbx_strand_id
1 'polypeptide(L)'
;MFTDKLIFVGIIAALALASCSRPQNIYTSECSEGVIYKKITFSHLVDSLKYYDKQYVEVTGKYVEGKQLSALVNDSTFAEHSNRRSVWVNFSQDCALVLPGTNTGLFQFGDGNFSKINNRLLTIRGRVDKHQKGPGKDYRGAIDMVSYVRIY
;
A
#
# COMPACT_ATOMS: atom_id res chain seq x y z
N MET A 1 40.20 39.67 10.17
CA MET A 1 40.28 38.62 9.13
C MET A 1 39.76 37.25 9.63
N PHE A 2 38.73 37.22 10.50
CA PHE A 2 38.18 36.00 11.12
C PHE A 2 36.65 35.87 11.00
N THR A 3 35.97 36.90 10.51
CA THR A 3 34.51 36.97 10.40
C THR A 3 33.95 36.29 9.15
N ASP A 4 34.75 36.17 8.08
CA ASP A 4 34.27 35.60 6.80
C ASP A 4 34.16 34.07 6.82
N LYS A 5 34.93 33.38 7.69
CA LYS A 5 34.90 31.91 7.79
C LYS A 5 33.68 31.38 8.55
N LEU A 6 33.12 32.17 9.46
CA LEU A 6 31.96 31.78 10.27
C LEU A 6 30.66 31.75 9.45
N ILE A 7 30.54 32.64 8.46
CA ILE A 7 29.36 32.72 7.58
C ILE A 7 29.29 31.50 6.64
N PHE A 8 30.44 31.05 6.13
CA PHE A 8 30.51 29.95 5.18
C PHE A 8 30.11 28.59 5.79
N VAL A 9 30.43 28.37 7.07
CA VAL A 9 30.02 27.15 7.81
C VAL A 9 28.52 27.14 8.09
N GLY A 10 27.91 28.30 8.33
CA GLY A 10 26.47 28.43 8.53
C GLY A 10 25.65 28.07 7.28
N ILE A 11 26.15 28.42 6.10
CA ILE A 11 25.46 28.15 4.82
C ILE A 11 25.50 26.65 4.45
N ILE A 12 26.63 25.97 4.70
CA ILE A 12 26.76 24.52 4.44
C ILE A 12 25.87 23.70 5.38
N ALA A 13 25.72 24.12 6.64
CA ALA A 13 24.82 23.48 7.61
C ALA A 13 23.33 23.64 7.22
N ALA A 14 22.95 24.77 6.63
CA ALA A 14 21.58 25.00 6.16
C ALA A 14 21.21 24.17 4.91
N LEU A 15 22.17 23.93 4.01
CA LEU A 15 21.97 23.11 2.80
C LEU A 15 21.87 21.60 3.11
N ALA A 16 22.49 21.13 4.20
CA ALA A 16 22.41 19.73 4.63
C ALA A 16 21.03 19.35 5.23
N LEU A 17 20.21 20.33 5.61
CA LEU A 17 18.85 20.12 6.12
C LEU A 17 17.77 20.08 5.04
N ALA A 18 18.12 20.33 3.77
CA ALA A 18 17.28 20.01 2.61
C ALA A 18 17.31 18.48 2.34
N SER A 19 16.97 17.71 3.37
CA SER A 19 16.87 16.27 3.36
C SER A 19 15.83 15.82 2.33
N CYS A 20 16.25 14.92 1.45
CA CYS A 20 15.47 14.30 0.37
C CYS A 20 14.08 13.83 0.85
N SER A 21 13.03 14.61 0.58
CA SER A 21 11.67 14.07 0.54
C SER A 21 11.55 13.19 -0.71
N ARG A 22 11.68 11.87 -0.56
CA ARG A 22 11.43 10.96 -1.68
C ARG A 22 9.96 11.11 -2.11
N PRO A 23 9.66 11.33 -3.39
CA PRO A 23 8.29 11.41 -3.86
C PRO A 23 7.57 10.09 -3.56
N GLN A 24 6.44 10.17 -2.85
CA GLN A 24 5.57 9.02 -2.61
C GLN A 24 4.64 8.85 -3.81
N ASN A 25 4.64 7.65 -4.39
CA ASN A 25 3.71 7.33 -5.45
C ASN A 25 2.35 6.96 -4.83
N ILE A 26 1.35 7.79 -5.12
CA ILE A 26 -0.03 7.61 -4.68
C ILE A 26 -0.89 7.36 -5.91
N TYR A 27 -1.56 6.22 -5.94
CA TYR A 27 -2.48 5.83 -6.99
C TYR A 27 -3.90 5.87 -6.43
N THR A 28 -4.83 6.41 -7.20
CA THR A 28 -6.23 6.58 -6.80
C THR A 28 -7.17 6.09 -7.89
N SER A 29 -8.39 5.74 -7.50
CA SER A 29 -9.50 5.43 -8.38
C SER A 29 -10.78 6.09 -7.86
N GLU A 30 -11.70 6.45 -8.76
CA GLU A 30 -12.97 7.10 -8.43
C GLU A 30 -14.05 6.10 -7.98
N CYS A 31 -13.76 4.79 -8.00
CA CYS A 31 -14.77 3.74 -7.76
C CYS A 31 -15.36 3.70 -6.33
N SER A 32 -14.91 4.57 -5.43
CA SER A 32 -15.40 4.67 -4.05
C SER A 32 -15.26 6.10 -3.52
N GLU A 33 -15.64 7.08 -4.34
CA GLU A 33 -15.78 8.48 -3.93
C GLU A 33 -16.82 8.66 -2.81
N GLY A 34 -16.57 9.60 -1.91
CA GLY A 34 -17.46 9.90 -0.77
C GLY A 34 -17.50 8.84 0.34
N VAL A 35 -16.79 7.71 0.17
CA VAL A 35 -16.73 6.66 1.17
C VAL A 35 -15.80 7.04 2.33
N ILE A 36 -16.26 6.76 3.56
CA ILE A 36 -15.44 6.92 4.77
C ILE A 36 -14.72 5.61 5.05
N TYR A 37 -13.39 5.67 5.10
CA TYR A 37 -12.54 4.51 5.37
C TYR A 37 -12.18 4.43 6.85
N LYS A 38 -12.40 3.26 7.46
CA LYS A 38 -11.98 3.00 8.83
C LYS A 38 -10.50 2.64 8.85
N LYS A 39 -9.68 3.50 9.46
CA LYS A 39 -8.24 3.23 9.62
C LYS A 39 -8.01 2.17 10.69
N ILE A 40 -7.31 1.10 10.33
CA ILE A 40 -7.03 -0.03 11.22
C ILE A 40 -5.62 -0.59 10.97
N THR A 41 -5.05 -1.23 11.99
CA THR A 41 -3.78 -1.96 11.82
C THR A 41 -4.02 -3.27 11.07
N PHE A 42 -2.99 -3.76 10.39
CA PHE A 42 -3.06 -5.05 9.70
C PHE A 42 -3.35 -6.21 10.65
N SER A 43 -2.70 -6.24 11.82
CA SER A 43 -2.95 -7.27 12.84
C SER A 43 -4.42 -7.29 13.26
N HIS A 44 -5.00 -6.11 13.54
CA HIS A 44 -6.39 -6.01 13.93
C HIS A 44 -7.34 -6.40 12.79
N LEU A 45 -7.02 -6.07 11.54
CA LEU A 45 -7.79 -6.55 10.39
C LEU A 45 -7.80 -8.09 10.31
N VAL A 46 -6.65 -8.74 10.46
CA VAL A 46 -6.52 -10.20 10.36
C VAL A 46 -7.21 -10.91 11.52
N ASP A 47 -7.00 -10.45 12.76
CA ASP A 47 -7.53 -11.09 13.96
C ASP A 47 -9.05 -10.89 14.11
N SER A 48 -9.56 -9.78 13.58
CA SER A 48 -10.95 -9.34 13.76
C SER A 48 -11.72 -9.21 12.43
N LEU A 49 -11.29 -9.91 11.37
CA LEU A 49 -11.82 -9.77 10.01
C LEU A 49 -13.36 -9.84 9.93
N LYS A 50 -13.97 -10.73 10.72
CA LYS A 50 -15.43 -10.90 10.76
C LYS A 50 -16.21 -9.61 11.10
N TYR A 51 -15.60 -8.69 11.84
CA TYR A 51 -16.22 -7.43 12.24
C TYR A 51 -16.05 -6.32 11.20
N TYR A 52 -15.27 -6.56 10.16
CA TYR A 52 -15.02 -5.63 9.07
C TYR A 52 -15.66 -6.06 7.76
N ASP A 53 -16.32 -7.21 7.73
CA ASP A 53 -16.94 -7.73 6.52
C ASP A 53 -17.85 -6.67 5.87
N LYS A 54 -17.64 -6.46 4.57
CA LYS A 54 -18.28 -5.46 3.72
C LYS A 54 -18.04 -3.99 4.08
N GLN A 55 -17.19 -3.69 5.05
CA GLN A 55 -16.80 -2.32 5.42
C GLN A 55 -15.58 -1.84 4.61
N TYR A 56 -15.48 -0.54 4.46
CA TYR A 56 -14.34 0.11 3.83
C TYR A 56 -13.27 0.44 4.88
N VAL A 57 -12.03 0.04 4.60
CA VAL A 57 -10.91 0.16 5.51
C VAL A 57 -9.71 0.82 4.86
N GLU A 58 -8.90 1.49 5.66
CA GLU A 58 -7.54 1.90 5.32
C GLU A 58 -6.58 1.06 6.16
N VAL A 59 -5.72 0.30 5.50
CA VAL A 59 -4.78 -0.60 6.17
C VAL A 59 -3.40 -0.50 5.55
N THR A 60 -2.38 -0.50 6.39
CA THR A 60 -0.98 -0.53 5.97
C THR A 60 -0.40 -1.91 6.20
N GLY A 61 0.30 -2.45 5.20
CA GLY A 61 0.98 -3.73 5.29
C GLY A 61 1.98 -3.91 4.16
N LYS A 62 2.78 -4.96 4.24
CA LYS A 62 3.72 -5.31 3.18
C LYS A 62 2.99 -6.04 2.08
N TYR A 63 3.15 -5.61 0.83
CA TYR A 63 2.59 -6.33 -0.31
C TYR A 63 3.57 -7.40 -0.77
N VAL A 64 3.06 -8.61 -0.96
CA VAL A 64 3.83 -9.76 -1.43
C VAL A 64 3.12 -10.36 -2.64
N GLU A 65 3.90 -10.51 -3.69
CA GLU A 65 3.48 -11.07 -4.97
C GLU A 65 4.18 -12.41 -5.24
N GLY A 66 3.48 -13.33 -5.90
CA GLY A 66 4.00 -14.61 -6.37
C GLY A 66 3.07 -15.23 -7.40
N LYS A 67 3.41 -16.40 -7.95
CA LYS A 67 2.66 -17.05 -9.06
C LYS A 67 1.14 -17.18 -8.85
N GLN A 68 0.66 -17.15 -7.61
CA GLN A 68 -0.76 -17.11 -7.23
C GLN A 68 -1.01 -16.22 -6.00
N LEU A 69 -0.09 -15.29 -5.72
CA LEU A 69 -0.12 -14.45 -4.53
C LEU A 69 -0.24 -12.98 -4.91
N SER A 70 -1.31 -12.35 -4.43
CA SER A 70 -1.47 -10.89 -4.38
C SER A 70 -1.96 -10.58 -2.98
N ALA A 71 -1.03 -10.43 -2.05
CA ALA A 71 -1.32 -10.53 -0.62
C ALA A 71 -0.78 -9.32 0.13
N LEU A 72 -1.59 -8.80 1.06
CA LEU A 72 -1.12 -7.92 2.10
C LEU A 72 -0.77 -8.75 3.33
N VAL A 73 0.43 -8.52 3.86
CA VAL A 73 0.99 -9.24 5.01
C VAL A 73 1.51 -8.27 6.06
N ASN A 74 1.70 -8.77 7.29
CA ASN A 74 2.33 -7.96 8.33
C ASN A 74 3.83 -7.82 8.05
N ASP A 75 4.34 -6.59 8.06
CA ASP A 75 5.74 -6.28 7.76
C ASP A 75 6.73 -6.89 8.76
N SER A 76 6.31 -7.06 10.03
CA SER A 76 7.18 -7.50 11.12
C SER A 76 7.17 -9.02 11.40
N THR A 77 6.27 -9.81 10.80
CA THR A 77 6.05 -11.22 11.22
C THR A 77 5.88 -12.21 10.07
N PHE A 78 6.16 -11.85 8.82
CA PHE A 78 6.05 -12.79 7.69
C PHE A 78 7.20 -13.81 7.61
N ALA A 79 7.61 -14.36 8.76
CA ALA A 79 8.55 -15.48 8.83
C ALA A 79 7.85 -16.84 8.60
N GLU A 80 6.53 -16.91 8.83
CA GLU A 80 5.78 -18.18 8.76
C GLU A 80 5.33 -18.59 7.35
N HIS A 81 5.50 -17.75 6.32
CA HIS A 81 5.05 -17.99 4.93
C HIS A 81 3.60 -18.54 4.79
N SER A 82 2.78 -18.44 5.83
CA SER A 82 1.46 -19.04 5.86
C SER A 82 0.41 -18.04 5.40
N ASN A 83 -0.30 -18.38 4.33
CA ASN A 83 -1.42 -17.59 3.80
C ASN A 83 -2.57 -17.41 4.82
N ARG A 84 -2.58 -18.19 5.90
CA ARG A 84 -3.56 -18.10 7.00
C ARG A 84 -3.43 -16.82 7.83
N ARG A 85 -2.38 -16.02 7.64
CA ARG A 85 -2.19 -14.70 8.29
C ARG A 85 -2.06 -13.57 7.28
N SER A 86 -2.48 -13.80 6.03
CA SER A 86 -2.53 -12.79 4.98
C SER A 86 -3.95 -12.50 4.53
N VAL A 87 -4.12 -11.32 3.95
CA VAL A 87 -5.36 -10.89 3.30
C VAL A 87 -5.07 -10.74 1.82
N TRP A 88 -5.93 -11.31 0.98
CA TRP A 88 -5.79 -11.19 -0.46
C TRP A 88 -6.17 -9.78 -0.90
N VAL A 89 -5.44 -9.20 -1.84
CA VAL A 89 -5.75 -7.88 -2.41
C VAL A 89 -6.27 -8.10 -3.82
N ASN A 90 -7.51 -7.69 -4.07
CA ASN A 90 -8.15 -7.85 -5.36
C ASN A 90 -8.13 -6.54 -6.13
N PHE A 91 -7.14 -6.41 -7.02
CA PHE A 91 -7.09 -5.31 -7.97
C PHE A 91 -8.02 -5.62 -9.15
N SER A 92 -9.25 -5.11 -9.11
CA SER A 92 -10.19 -5.20 -10.24
C SER A 92 -9.91 -4.13 -11.29
N GLN A 93 -10.21 -4.44 -12.55
CA GLN A 93 -10.22 -3.48 -13.66
C GLN A 93 -11.32 -2.42 -13.49
N ASP A 94 -12.39 -2.72 -12.75
CA ASP A 94 -13.49 -1.78 -12.46
C ASP A 94 -13.02 -0.61 -11.55
N CYS A 95 -11.94 -0.82 -10.80
CA CYS A 95 -11.32 0.16 -9.90
C CYS A 95 -9.88 0.44 -10.36
N ALA A 96 -9.71 0.84 -11.62
CA ALA A 96 -8.39 1.12 -12.16
C ALA A 96 -7.68 2.21 -11.33
N LEU A 97 -6.50 1.87 -10.80
CA LEU A 97 -5.66 2.75 -9.99
C LEU A 97 -4.68 3.50 -10.89
N VAL A 98 -4.74 4.83 -10.88
CA VAL A 98 -3.90 5.71 -11.71
C VAL A 98 -3.16 6.75 -10.86
N LEU A 99 -2.00 7.20 -11.33
CA LEU A 99 -1.31 8.34 -10.75
C LEU A 99 -2.11 9.63 -11.07
N PRO A 100 -2.54 10.41 -10.05
CA PRO A 100 -3.29 11.64 -10.26
C PRO A 100 -2.63 12.59 -11.27
N GLY A 101 -3.42 13.15 -12.18
CA GLY A 101 -2.94 14.06 -13.22
C GLY A 101 -2.20 13.37 -14.38
N THR A 102 -2.19 12.04 -14.42
CA THR A 102 -1.59 11.26 -15.51
C THR A 102 -2.52 10.11 -15.93
N ASN A 103 -2.25 9.49 -17.07
CA ASN A 103 -2.90 8.25 -17.49
C ASN A 103 -2.11 6.99 -17.07
N THR A 104 -1.15 7.13 -16.16
CA THR A 104 -0.26 6.05 -15.74
C THR A 104 -0.93 5.18 -14.69
N GLY A 105 -1.30 3.96 -15.08
CA GLY A 105 -1.86 2.95 -14.17
C GLY A 105 -0.80 2.32 -13.24
N LEU A 106 -1.25 1.84 -12.06
CA LEU A 106 -0.41 1.11 -11.10
C LEU A 106 0.35 -0.07 -11.73
N PHE A 107 -0.24 -0.69 -12.75
CA PHE A 107 0.28 -1.87 -13.43
C PHE A 107 0.84 -1.59 -14.84
N GLN A 108 0.90 -0.33 -15.27
CA GLN A 108 1.07 0.00 -16.70
C GLN A 108 2.54 0.13 -17.14
N PHE A 109 3.51 0.11 -16.22
CA PHE A 109 4.92 0.29 -16.55
C PHE A 109 5.79 -0.87 -16.04
N GLY A 110 6.03 -1.84 -16.92
CA GLY A 110 7.09 -2.84 -16.80
C GLY A 110 6.62 -4.23 -17.21
N ASP A 111 6.92 -4.64 -18.45
CA ASP A 111 7.00 -6.02 -18.96
C ASP A 111 5.98 -7.06 -18.42
N GLY A 112 4.77 -6.64 -18.05
CA GLY A 112 3.73 -7.49 -17.47
C GLY A 112 3.93 -7.94 -16.02
N ASN A 113 4.87 -7.36 -15.25
CA ASN A 113 5.17 -7.81 -13.88
C ASN A 113 4.69 -6.81 -12.81
N PHE A 114 4.12 -7.29 -11.70
CA PHE A 114 3.73 -6.45 -10.55
C PHE A 114 4.94 -6.07 -9.66
N SER A 115 6.16 -6.14 -10.22
CA SER A 115 7.45 -6.06 -9.53
C SER A 115 7.69 -4.75 -8.78
N LYS A 116 7.00 -3.66 -9.16
CA LYS A 116 7.19 -2.33 -8.55
C LYS A 116 6.63 -2.20 -7.14
N ILE A 117 5.57 -2.95 -6.83
CA ILE A 117 4.95 -2.93 -5.50
C ILE A 117 5.27 -4.18 -4.68
N ASN A 118 5.79 -5.24 -5.31
CA ASN A 118 6.21 -6.43 -4.60
C ASN A 118 7.27 -6.10 -3.54
N ASN A 119 7.12 -6.70 -2.36
CA ASN A 119 7.99 -6.55 -1.21
C ASN A 119 8.07 -5.10 -0.67
N ARG A 120 7.11 -4.23 -1.02
CA ARG A 120 7.01 -2.85 -0.52
C ARG A 120 5.98 -2.73 0.59
N LEU A 121 6.21 -1.82 1.52
CA LEU A 121 5.20 -1.37 2.46
C LEU A 121 4.20 -0.50 1.69
N LEU A 122 2.91 -0.83 1.79
CA LEU A 122 1.82 -0.12 1.15
C LEU A 122 0.75 0.29 2.15
N THR A 123 0.10 1.43 1.91
CA THR A 123 -1.22 1.74 2.50
C THR A 123 -2.27 1.57 1.43
N ILE A 124 -3.28 0.73 1.71
CA ILE A 124 -4.36 0.39 0.78
C ILE A 124 -5.69 0.84 1.36
N ARG A 125 -6.58 1.37 0.51
CA ARG A 125 -7.99 1.54 0.84
C ARG A 125 -8.87 0.69 -0.05
N GLY A 126 -9.84 0.01 0.55
CA GLY A 126 -10.79 -0.84 -0.17
C GLY A 126 -11.84 -1.42 0.77
N ARG A 127 -12.69 -2.29 0.22
CA ARG A 127 -13.78 -2.96 0.94
C ARG A 127 -13.33 -4.35 1.37
N VAL A 128 -13.51 -4.68 2.64
CA VAL A 128 -13.21 -6.02 3.14
C VAL A 128 -14.30 -7.00 2.70
N ASP A 129 -13.90 -8.19 2.26
CA ASP A 129 -14.78 -9.33 2.04
C ASP A 129 -14.22 -10.55 2.77
N LYS A 130 -14.94 -11.02 3.81
CA LYS A 130 -14.49 -12.18 4.58
C LYS A 130 -14.72 -13.53 3.86
N HIS A 131 -15.59 -13.52 2.86
CA HIS A 131 -16.03 -14.70 2.13
C HIS A 131 -15.15 -14.98 0.90
N GLN A 132 -14.57 -13.92 0.33
CA GLN A 132 -13.60 -14.02 -0.76
C GLN A 132 -12.20 -14.32 -0.20
N LYS A 133 -11.64 -15.48 -0.54
CA LYS A 133 -10.36 -15.95 -0.01
C LYS A 133 -9.31 -16.16 -1.10
N GLY A 134 -9.39 -15.38 -2.18
CA GLY A 134 -8.53 -15.51 -3.36
C GLY A 134 -8.66 -16.85 -4.11
N PRO A 135 -7.86 -17.07 -5.16
CA PRO A 135 -7.98 -18.23 -6.05
C PRO A 135 -7.80 -19.59 -5.35
N GLY A 136 -6.90 -19.65 -4.36
CA GLY A 136 -6.61 -20.88 -3.59
C GLY A 136 -7.44 -21.08 -2.32
N LYS A 137 -8.31 -20.13 -1.96
CA LYS A 137 -9.10 -20.12 -0.70
C LYS A 137 -8.28 -20.16 0.61
N ASP A 138 -7.00 -19.87 0.55
CA ASP A 138 -6.08 -19.99 1.69
C ASP A 138 -5.94 -18.71 2.54
N TYR A 139 -6.47 -17.59 2.04
CA TYR A 139 -6.40 -16.30 2.72
C TYR A 139 -7.49 -16.17 3.78
N ARG A 140 -7.30 -15.25 4.74
CA ARG A 140 -8.33 -14.96 5.75
C ARG A 140 -9.57 -14.31 5.14
N GLY A 141 -9.36 -13.48 4.13
CA GLY A 141 -10.38 -12.84 3.30
C GLY A 141 -9.71 -11.98 2.23
N ALA A 142 -10.44 -11.01 1.70
CA ALA A 142 -9.99 -10.10 0.66
C ALA A 142 -10.20 -8.63 1.03
N ILE A 143 -9.42 -7.77 0.37
CA ILE A 143 -9.72 -6.35 0.18
C ILE A 143 -10.04 -6.17 -1.30
N ASP A 144 -11.32 -5.96 -1.59
CA ASP A 144 -11.86 -5.68 -2.92
C ASP A 144 -12.06 -4.18 -3.13
N MET A 145 -12.46 -3.79 -4.34
CA MET A 145 -12.75 -2.40 -4.70
C MET A 145 -11.63 -1.44 -4.25
N VAL A 146 -10.38 -1.83 -4.52
CA VAL A 146 -9.23 -1.07 -4.08
C VAL A 146 -9.19 0.27 -4.81
N SER A 147 -9.37 1.36 -4.09
CA SER A 147 -9.49 2.72 -4.64
C SER A 147 -8.30 3.62 -4.34
N TYR A 148 -7.37 3.15 -3.50
CA TYR A 148 -6.19 3.90 -3.09
C TYR A 148 -5.02 2.98 -2.80
N VAL A 149 -3.85 3.33 -3.31
CA VAL A 149 -2.58 2.70 -2.96
C VAL A 149 -1.51 3.78 -2.78
N ARG A 150 -0.86 3.80 -1.61
CA ARG A 150 0.36 4.59 -1.37
C ARG A 150 1.53 3.65 -1.17
N ILE A 151 2.60 3.88 -1.93
CA ILE A 151 3.86 3.12 -1.85
C ILE A 151 4.90 3.91 -1.05
N TYR A 152 5.59 3.25 -0.11
CA TYR A 152 6.71 3.80 0.65
C TYR A 152 8.08 3.40 0.07
#